data_AF-A0A345QPF1-F1
#
_entry.id   AF-A0A345QPF1-F1
#
_cell.length_a   1.000
_cell.length_b   1.000
_cell.length_c   1.000
_cell.angle_alpha   90.00
_cell.angle_beta   90.00
_cell.angle_gamma   90.00
#
_symmetry.space_group_name_H-M   'P 1'
#
loop_
_entity.id
_entity.type
_entity.pdbx_description
1 polymer ?
#
loop_
_entity_poly.entity_id
_entity_poly.type
_entity_poly.pdbx_seq_one_letter_code
_entity_poly.pdbx_strand_id
1 'polypeptide(L)'
;MNETATILTTLATALLISVSARAEPLPALDITSRLEWTAVGVVNAEGTKGASSCSGTLVAPDLVITAAHCTTEKDGLLSTLHFVAGQNGTRLVADSSSVDIFRYPAWAYASGSTKFRFDLAVVRLGRLIPRDKVRPVPLVPAENTLPKIGALLGYQNAPDKSLHGRFNCPLSQNSFLGVIASDCQVIGGNSGGAVLVKGAHGWQLAGVIVASKEPEGTALAVEVNDWLRGHVSEAWKREAQRLANSE
;
A
#
# COMPACT_ATOMS: atom_id res chain seq x y z
N MET A 1 29.37 50.26 -59.70
CA MET A 1 29.74 49.55 -58.46
C MET A 1 28.54 49.64 -57.52
N ASN A 2 27.71 48.60 -57.52
CA ASN A 2 26.57 48.44 -56.61
C ASN A 2 26.77 47.09 -55.92
N GLU A 3 26.94 47.08 -54.60
CA GLU A 3 26.91 45.85 -53.81
C GLU A 3 25.73 45.95 -52.83
N THR A 4 24.68 45.19 -53.12
CA THR A 4 23.54 44.97 -52.24
C THR A 4 23.82 43.72 -51.41
N ALA A 5 24.01 43.90 -50.10
CA ALA A 5 24.18 42.80 -49.16
C ALA A 5 22.81 42.20 -48.78
N THR A 6 22.56 40.97 -49.22
CA THR A 6 21.39 40.17 -48.86
C THR A 6 21.62 39.50 -47.50
N ILE A 7 20.85 39.90 -46.48
CA ILE A 7 20.86 39.26 -45.16
C ILE A 7 19.91 38.05 -45.20
N LEU A 8 20.46 36.83 -45.19
CA LEU A 8 19.70 35.60 -44.97
C LEU A 8 19.43 35.43 -43.47
N THR A 9 18.17 35.55 -43.06
CA THR A 9 17.70 35.18 -41.71
C THR A 9 17.38 33.68 -41.67
N THR A 10 18.26 32.90 -41.04
CA THR A 10 18.04 31.47 -40.75
C THR A 10 17.07 31.33 -39.58
N LEU A 11 15.84 30.89 -39.86
CA LEU A 11 14.83 30.59 -38.84
C LEU A 11 15.11 29.20 -38.25
N ALA A 12 15.82 29.14 -37.11
CA ALA A 12 16.07 27.89 -36.39
C ALA A 12 14.77 27.40 -35.72
N THR A 13 14.15 26.37 -36.28
CA THR A 13 12.95 25.74 -35.70
C THR A 13 13.39 24.91 -34.49
N ALA A 14 13.11 25.40 -33.28
CA ALA A 14 13.37 24.67 -32.04
C ALA A 14 12.42 23.47 -31.95
N LEU A 15 12.96 22.26 -32.18
CA LEU A 15 12.24 21.00 -32.00
C LEU A 15 12.03 20.79 -30.49
N LEU A 16 10.83 21.08 -29.99
CA LEU A 16 10.44 20.80 -28.60
C LEU A 16 10.34 19.28 -28.40
N ILE A 17 11.45 18.66 -27.99
CA ILE A 17 11.46 17.27 -27.55
C ILE A 17 10.66 17.23 -26.25
N SER A 18 9.42 16.74 -26.34
CA SER A 18 8.58 16.49 -25.16
C SER A 18 9.18 15.29 -24.43
N VAL A 19 10.04 15.57 -23.43
CA VAL A 19 10.46 14.57 -22.47
C VAL A 19 9.23 14.24 -21.63
N SER A 20 8.59 13.09 -21.88
CA SER A 20 7.57 12.57 -20.99
C SER A 20 8.21 12.36 -19.63
N ALA A 21 7.93 13.26 -18.68
CA ALA A 21 8.33 13.09 -17.30
C ALA A 21 7.72 11.79 -16.79
N ARG A 22 8.56 10.77 -16.53
CA ARG A 22 8.10 9.57 -15.83
C ARG A 22 7.58 10.02 -14.46
N ALA A 23 6.45 9.46 -14.03
CA ALA A 23 5.99 9.64 -12.67
C ALA A 23 7.14 9.26 -11.72
N GLU A 24 7.35 10.04 -10.67
CA GLU A 24 8.36 9.76 -9.65
C GLU A 24 7.79 8.78 -8.63
N PRO A 25 8.61 7.85 -8.07
CA PRO A 25 8.17 6.99 -6.97
C PRO A 25 7.57 7.79 -5.82
N LEU A 26 6.76 7.14 -4.97
CA LEU A 26 6.24 7.81 -3.78
C LEU A 26 7.41 8.40 -2.96
N PRO A 27 7.38 9.68 -2.59
CA PRO A 27 8.46 10.29 -1.81
C PRO A 27 8.41 9.81 -0.36
N ALA A 28 9.56 9.84 0.33
CA ALA A 28 9.59 9.65 1.78
C ALA A 28 8.80 10.77 2.45
N LEU A 29 7.92 10.40 3.40
CA LEU A 29 7.14 11.39 4.14
C LEU A 29 8.02 12.17 5.12
N ASP A 30 7.64 13.38 5.50
CA ASP A 30 8.28 14.08 6.62
C ASP A 30 8.01 13.35 7.95
N ILE A 31 8.74 13.71 9.01
CA ILE A 31 8.65 13.02 10.31
C ILE A 31 7.27 13.12 10.95
N THR A 32 6.58 14.26 10.82
CA THR A 32 5.26 14.47 11.41
C THR A 32 4.23 13.60 10.70
N SER A 33 4.23 13.64 9.37
CA SER A 33 3.38 12.78 8.54
C SER A 33 3.62 11.30 8.85
N ARG A 34 4.88 10.85 9.00
CA ARG A 34 5.17 9.44 9.37
C ARG A 34 4.54 9.01 10.69
N LEU A 35 4.53 9.89 11.69
CA LEU A 35 3.98 9.59 13.01
C LEU A 35 2.44 9.52 13.01
N GLU A 36 1.77 10.16 12.06
CA GLU A 36 0.31 10.04 11.89
C GLU A 36 -0.12 8.71 11.25
N TRP A 37 0.80 8.05 10.53
CA TRP A 37 0.53 6.88 9.69
C TRP A 37 1.23 5.60 10.14
N THR A 38 1.50 5.48 11.45
CA THR A 38 2.23 4.34 12.03
C THR A 38 1.54 2.98 11.83
N ALA A 39 0.24 2.99 11.52
CA ALA A 39 -0.54 1.78 11.20
C ALA A 39 -0.22 1.19 9.82
N VAL A 40 0.35 1.98 8.89
CA VAL A 40 0.96 1.44 7.67
C VAL A 40 2.39 1.06 8.03
N GLY A 41 2.68 -0.24 8.00
CA GLY A 41 3.91 -0.83 8.50
C GLY A 41 4.58 -1.74 7.49
N VAL A 42 5.74 -2.25 7.88
CA VAL A 42 6.51 -3.23 7.10
C VAL A 42 6.01 -4.64 7.40
N VAL A 43 5.89 -5.47 6.38
CA VAL A 43 5.62 -6.91 6.48
C VAL A 43 6.82 -7.66 5.92
N ASN A 44 7.48 -8.42 6.78
CA ASN A 44 8.66 -9.22 6.42
C ASN A 44 8.43 -10.69 6.75
N ALA A 45 9.15 -11.57 6.05
CA ALA A 45 9.38 -12.91 6.55
C ALA A 45 10.16 -12.85 7.88
N GLU A 46 9.79 -13.69 8.85
CA GLU A 46 10.55 -13.78 10.09
C GLU A 46 11.99 -14.25 9.80
N GLY A 47 12.97 -13.69 10.50
CA GLY A 47 14.40 -14.00 10.28
C GLY A 47 15.06 -13.27 9.10
N THR A 48 14.30 -12.67 8.18
CA THR A 48 14.86 -11.92 7.04
C THR A 48 15.00 -10.44 7.36
N LYS A 49 15.86 -10.10 8.33
CA LYS A 49 16.22 -8.70 8.58
C LYS A 49 17.02 -8.17 7.37
N GLY A 50 16.37 -7.39 6.51
CA GLY A 50 17.00 -6.72 5.36
C GLY A 50 16.69 -7.29 3.97
N ALA A 51 15.87 -8.34 3.85
CA ALA A 51 15.36 -8.80 2.55
C ALA A 51 14.24 -7.90 2.02
N SER A 52 13.85 -8.10 0.75
CA SER A 52 12.73 -7.42 0.11
C SER A 52 11.50 -7.41 1.02
N SER A 53 11.13 -6.24 1.50
CA SER A 53 10.09 -6.05 2.50
C SER A 53 8.80 -5.64 1.81
N CYS A 54 7.68 -6.25 2.17
CA CYS A 54 6.37 -5.73 1.80
C CYS A 54 5.90 -4.69 2.81
N SER A 55 4.73 -4.13 2.54
CA SER A 55 3.97 -3.27 3.42
C SER A 55 2.70 -3.98 3.91
N GLY A 56 2.06 -3.41 4.92
CA GLY A 56 0.77 -3.87 5.44
C GLY A 56 0.09 -2.77 6.24
N THR A 57 -1.21 -2.90 6.45
CA THR A 57 -2.00 -1.93 7.22
C THR A 57 -2.65 -2.61 8.43
N LEU A 58 -2.37 -2.11 9.63
CA LEU A 58 -3.06 -2.51 10.86
C LEU A 58 -4.49 -1.96 10.86
N VAL A 59 -5.49 -2.86 10.88
CA VAL A 59 -6.93 -2.51 10.80
C VAL A 59 -7.73 -2.96 12.03
N ALA A 60 -7.12 -3.77 12.89
CA ALA A 60 -7.54 -4.07 14.25
C ALA A 60 -6.29 -4.39 15.10
N PRO A 61 -6.36 -4.42 16.45
CA PRO A 61 -5.20 -4.64 17.31
C PRO A 61 -4.40 -5.92 17.02
N ASP A 62 -5.06 -6.95 16.49
CA ASP A 62 -4.44 -8.23 16.11
C ASP A 62 -4.50 -8.55 14.61
N LEU A 63 -4.84 -7.58 13.74
CA LEU A 63 -5.10 -7.87 12.33
C LEU A 63 -4.45 -6.84 11.40
N VAL A 64 -3.63 -7.36 10.49
CA VAL A 64 -2.99 -6.62 9.41
C VAL A 64 -3.53 -7.10 8.06
N ILE A 65 -3.84 -6.17 7.17
CA ILE A 65 -4.15 -6.45 5.75
C ILE A 65 -2.88 -6.24 4.92
N THR A 66 -2.60 -7.16 3.99
CA THR A 66 -1.48 -7.08 3.05
C THR A 66 -1.83 -7.80 1.73
N ALA A 67 -0.90 -7.84 0.78
CA ALA A 67 -1.08 -8.59 -0.47
C ALA A 67 -0.82 -10.09 -0.25
N ALA A 68 -1.51 -10.96 -0.98
CA ALA A 68 -1.31 -12.40 -0.86
C ALA A 68 0.09 -12.83 -1.31
N HIS A 69 0.66 -12.23 -2.36
CA HIS A 69 2.02 -12.53 -2.81
C HIS A 69 3.10 -12.14 -1.77
N CYS A 70 2.80 -11.21 -0.85
CA CYS A 70 3.70 -10.87 0.26
C CYS A 70 3.79 -11.98 1.31
N THR A 71 2.89 -12.97 1.25
CA THR A 71 2.83 -14.08 2.19
C THR A 71 3.41 -15.38 1.62
N THR A 72 4.01 -15.34 0.43
CA THR A 72 4.59 -16.51 -0.26
C THR A 72 6.10 -16.33 -0.46
N GLU A 73 6.89 -17.34 -0.14
CA GLU A 73 8.30 -17.41 -0.52
C GLU A 73 8.49 -18.00 -1.93
N LYS A 74 9.65 -17.74 -2.55
CA LYS A 74 10.07 -18.35 -3.83
C LYS A 74 10.19 -19.89 -3.74
N ASP A 75 10.47 -20.42 -2.54
CA ASP A 75 10.79 -21.84 -2.32
C ASP A 75 9.82 -22.58 -1.38
N GLY A 76 8.70 -21.95 -1.03
CA GLY A 76 7.55 -22.66 -0.45
C GLY A 76 7.44 -22.75 1.08
N LEU A 77 8.19 -22.00 1.89
CA LEU A 77 7.88 -21.88 3.32
C LEU A 77 7.96 -20.45 3.87
N LEU A 78 6.81 -19.87 4.17
CA LEU A 78 6.71 -18.86 5.23
C LEU A 78 5.85 -19.45 6.35
N SER A 79 6.47 -19.83 7.47
CA SER A 79 5.75 -20.23 8.67
C SER A 79 5.30 -19.02 9.50
N THR A 80 6.05 -17.92 9.43
CA THR A 80 5.79 -16.73 10.24
C THR A 80 6.14 -15.45 9.48
N LEU A 81 5.23 -14.48 9.51
CA LEU A 81 5.48 -13.10 9.10
C LEU A 81 5.72 -12.21 10.33
N HIS A 82 6.46 -11.13 10.16
CA HIS A 82 6.70 -10.12 11.17
C HIS A 82 6.20 -8.77 10.68
N PHE A 83 5.27 -8.17 11.43
CA PHE A 83 4.76 -6.83 11.16
C PHE A 83 5.47 -5.79 12.03
N VAL A 84 5.91 -4.69 11.42
CA VAL A 84 6.61 -3.59 12.09
C VAL A 84 5.88 -2.27 11.80
N ALA A 85 5.25 -1.71 12.84
CA ALA A 85 4.52 -0.45 12.76
C ALA A 85 5.44 0.76 12.98
N GLY A 86 5.28 1.80 12.16
CA GLY A 86 5.98 3.07 12.31
C GLY A 86 7.51 2.97 12.24
N GLN A 87 8.05 2.08 11.41
CA GLN A 87 9.50 1.95 11.24
C GLN A 87 10.13 3.23 10.65
N ASN A 88 11.20 3.70 11.28
CA ASN A 88 12.03 4.80 10.83
C ASN A 88 13.51 4.50 11.13
N GLY A 89 14.25 4.04 10.12
CA GLY A 89 15.58 3.46 10.28
C GLY A 89 15.53 2.22 11.18
N THR A 90 16.25 2.27 12.30
CA THR A 90 16.29 1.21 13.32
C THR A 90 15.19 1.34 14.38
N ARG A 91 14.46 2.47 14.41
CA ARG A 91 13.38 2.72 15.38
C ARG A 91 12.07 2.15 14.83
N LEU A 92 11.22 1.68 15.74
CA LEU A 92 9.86 1.21 15.47
C LEU A 92 8.95 1.60 16.63
N VAL A 93 7.64 1.69 16.35
CA VAL A 93 6.62 2.00 17.37
C VAL A 93 6.13 0.73 18.07
N ALA A 94 5.84 -0.30 17.27
CA ALA A 94 5.41 -1.61 17.75
C ALA A 94 5.69 -2.68 16.70
N ASP A 95 5.80 -3.93 17.14
CA ASP A 95 6.01 -5.08 16.28
C ASP A 95 5.39 -6.37 16.84
N SER A 96 5.03 -7.27 15.93
CA SER A 96 4.42 -8.55 16.31
C SER A 96 4.61 -9.60 15.21
N SER A 97 4.94 -10.83 15.62
CA SER A 97 4.94 -12.00 14.73
C SER A 97 3.51 -12.46 14.47
N SER A 98 3.28 -13.05 13.31
CA SER A 98 2.01 -13.66 12.95
C SER A 98 1.77 -14.96 13.72
N VAL A 99 0.52 -15.26 14.03
CA VAL A 99 0.07 -16.60 14.44
C VAL A 99 -0.72 -17.30 13.34
N ASP A 100 -1.34 -16.55 12.43
CA ASP A 100 -2.05 -17.11 11.29
C ASP A 100 -2.00 -16.16 10.09
N ILE A 101 -2.12 -16.75 8.91
CA ILE A 101 -2.16 -16.04 7.64
C ILE A 101 -3.31 -16.62 6.82
N PHE A 102 -4.27 -15.79 6.44
CA PHE A 102 -5.37 -16.18 5.57
C PHE A 102 -5.24 -15.44 4.25
N ARG A 103 -5.25 -16.18 3.15
CA ARG A 103 -5.26 -15.61 1.79
C ARG A 103 -6.68 -15.64 1.25
N TYR A 104 -7.01 -14.71 0.36
CA TYR A 104 -8.28 -14.73 -0.34
C TYR A 104 -8.44 -16.07 -1.09
N PRO A 105 -9.54 -16.84 -0.92
CA PRO A 105 -9.61 -18.22 -1.38
C PRO A 105 -9.34 -18.40 -2.89
N ALA A 106 -9.79 -17.46 -3.72
CA ALA A 106 -9.59 -17.53 -5.17
C ALA A 106 -8.13 -17.32 -5.60
N TRP A 107 -7.26 -16.76 -4.74
CA TRP A 107 -5.85 -16.51 -5.04
C TRP A 107 -5.11 -17.77 -5.48
N ALA A 108 -5.38 -18.90 -4.83
CA ALA A 108 -4.69 -20.18 -5.09
C ALA A 108 -4.93 -20.73 -6.50
N TYR A 109 -6.05 -20.33 -7.12
CA TYR A 109 -6.48 -20.84 -8.42
C TYR A 109 -6.39 -19.79 -9.53
N ALA A 110 -5.97 -18.57 -9.20
CA ALA A 110 -5.94 -17.45 -10.13
C ALA A 110 -4.65 -17.43 -10.97
N SER A 111 -4.79 -17.06 -12.24
CA SER A 111 -3.67 -16.97 -13.19
C SER A 111 -3.79 -15.74 -14.09
N GLY A 112 -2.68 -15.38 -14.74
CA GLY A 112 -2.60 -14.20 -15.60
C GLY A 112 -2.99 -12.90 -14.88
N SER A 113 -3.62 -11.98 -15.60
CA SER A 113 -4.03 -10.68 -15.07
C SER A 113 -5.16 -10.75 -14.04
N THR A 114 -5.95 -11.83 -14.01
CA THR A 114 -7.00 -12.04 -13.00
C THR A 114 -6.42 -12.29 -11.61
N LYS A 115 -5.12 -12.58 -11.51
CA LYS A 115 -4.44 -12.80 -10.24
C LYS A 115 -4.46 -11.55 -9.35
N PHE A 116 -4.35 -10.35 -9.94
CA PHE A 116 -4.29 -9.09 -9.20
C PHE A 116 -5.53 -8.85 -8.33
N ARG A 117 -6.76 -9.07 -8.85
CA ARG A 117 -8.01 -8.84 -8.08
C ARG A 117 -8.21 -9.76 -6.88
N PHE A 118 -7.42 -10.83 -6.78
CA PHE A 118 -7.49 -11.80 -5.69
C PHE A 118 -6.26 -11.75 -4.78
N ASP A 119 -5.36 -10.80 -5.00
CA ASP A 119 -4.08 -10.68 -4.30
C ASP A 119 -4.24 -10.04 -2.91
N LEU A 120 -5.05 -10.67 -2.06
CA LEU A 120 -5.36 -10.20 -0.71
C LEU A 120 -5.02 -11.25 0.33
N ALA A 121 -4.44 -10.79 1.44
CA ALA A 121 -4.27 -11.59 2.64
C ALA A 121 -4.53 -10.78 3.91
N VAL A 122 -4.91 -11.49 4.96
CA VAL A 122 -4.93 -10.97 6.32
C VAL A 122 -3.96 -11.77 7.18
N VAL A 123 -3.27 -11.07 8.07
CA VAL A 123 -2.27 -11.63 8.99
C VAL A 123 -2.76 -11.38 10.40
N ARG A 124 -3.00 -12.47 11.13
CA ARG A 124 -3.35 -12.41 12.56
C ARG A 124 -2.07 -12.33 13.37
N LEU A 125 -1.96 -11.34 14.23
CA LEU A 125 -0.79 -11.10 15.07
C LEU A 125 -0.89 -11.89 16.38
N GLY A 126 0.24 -12.44 16.85
CA GLY A 126 0.30 -13.21 18.09
C GLY A 126 0.24 -12.36 19.35
N ARG A 127 0.74 -11.12 19.28
CA ARG A 127 0.57 -10.10 20.31
C ARG A 127 -0.22 -8.93 19.76
N LEU A 128 -1.14 -8.42 20.58
CA LEU A 128 -1.89 -7.21 20.26
C LEU A 128 -0.94 -6.02 20.14
N ILE A 129 -1.21 -5.16 19.17
CA ILE A 129 -0.68 -3.81 19.14
C ILE A 129 -1.72 -2.89 19.79
N PRO A 130 -1.43 -2.31 20.97
CA PRO A 130 -2.36 -1.43 21.68
C PRO A 130 -2.78 -0.22 20.84
N ARG A 131 -4.07 0.12 20.89
CA ARG A 131 -4.70 1.18 20.06
C ARG A 131 -4.16 2.58 20.36
N ASP A 132 -3.69 2.80 21.58
CA ASP A 132 -3.07 4.03 22.06
C ASP A 132 -1.63 4.19 21.52
N LYS A 133 -0.95 3.09 21.17
CA LYS A 133 0.36 3.12 20.51
C LYS A 133 0.25 3.25 18.99
N VAL A 134 -0.66 2.49 18.39
CA VAL A 134 -0.91 2.50 16.94
C VAL A 134 -2.41 2.43 16.72
N ARG A 135 -3.00 3.51 16.20
CA ARG A 135 -4.44 3.56 15.91
C ARG A 135 -4.74 2.76 14.64
N PRO A 136 -5.53 1.68 14.68
CA PRO A 136 -5.87 0.93 13.48
C PRO A 136 -6.63 1.78 12.45
N VAL A 137 -6.39 1.53 11.17
CA VAL A 137 -7.05 2.25 10.08
C VAL A 137 -8.45 1.66 9.85
N PRO A 138 -9.53 2.48 9.92
CA PRO A 138 -10.87 2.01 9.60
C PRO A 138 -10.97 1.69 8.10
N LEU A 139 -11.79 0.70 7.75
CA LEU A 139 -12.13 0.43 6.36
C LEU A 139 -13.10 1.50 5.84
N VAL A 140 -13.08 1.77 4.52
CA VAL A 140 -14.18 2.50 3.87
C VAL A 140 -15.50 1.74 4.10
N PRO A 141 -16.67 2.40 4.20
CA PRO A 141 -17.95 1.69 4.27
C PRO A 141 -18.18 0.89 2.97
N ALA A 142 -19.20 0.04 2.95
CA ALA A 142 -19.60 -0.67 1.73
C ALA A 142 -20.29 0.32 0.79
N GLU A 143 -19.48 1.14 0.12
CA GLU A 143 -19.94 2.12 -0.87
C GLU A 143 -19.46 1.73 -2.26
N ASN A 144 -20.28 2.01 -3.28
CA ASN A 144 -19.98 1.62 -4.66
C ASN A 144 -19.03 2.59 -5.39
N THR A 145 -18.84 3.80 -4.86
CA THR A 145 -18.06 4.85 -5.51
C THR A 145 -17.05 5.47 -4.55
N LEU A 146 -15.75 5.28 -4.84
CA LEU A 146 -14.67 5.92 -4.12
C LEU A 146 -14.42 7.36 -4.62
N PRO A 147 -13.88 8.26 -3.77
CA PRO A 147 -13.34 9.53 -4.22
C PRO A 147 -12.29 9.36 -5.33
N LYS A 148 -12.25 10.30 -6.28
CA LYS A 148 -11.28 10.31 -7.39
C LYS A 148 -9.85 10.65 -6.98
N ILE A 149 -9.66 11.14 -5.75
CA ILE A 149 -8.36 11.48 -5.19
C ILE A 149 -8.22 10.74 -3.86
N GLY A 150 -7.05 10.12 -3.65
CA GLY A 150 -6.71 9.46 -2.41
C GLY A 150 -5.23 9.56 -2.09
N ALA A 151 -4.82 8.78 -1.09
CA ALA A 151 -3.42 8.64 -0.70
C ALA A 151 -2.92 7.22 -0.97
N LEU A 152 -1.68 7.10 -1.45
CA LEU A 152 -0.96 5.84 -1.49
C LEU A 152 0.17 5.91 -0.47
N LEU A 153 0.23 4.93 0.43
CA LEU A 153 1.24 4.82 1.48
C LEU A 153 1.87 3.43 1.48
N GLY A 154 3.19 3.37 1.63
CA GLY A 154 3.92 2.11 1.68
C GLY A 154 5.39 2.31 2.00
N TYR A 155 6.05 1.22 2.38
CA TYR A 155 7.50 1.16 2.48
C TYR A 155 8.08 0.77 1.12
N GLN A 156 9.32 1.17 0.87
CA GLN A 156 10.03 0.82 -0.36
C GLN A 156 11.23 -0.05 -0.03
N ASN A 157 11.67 -0.86 -0.99
CA ASN A 157 12.95 -1.57 -0.93
C ASN A 157 14.11 -0.59 -1.17
N ALA A 158 14.18 0.44 -0.33
CA ALA A 158 15.21 1.45 -0.30
C ALA A 158 16.09 1.27 0.95
N PRO A 159 17.33 1.78 0.94
CA PRO A 159 18.21 1.74 2.11
C PRO A 159 17.64 2.48 3.32
N ASP A 160 16.89 3.56 3.09
CA ASP A 160 16.19 4.29 4.14
C ASP A 160 14.88 3.55 4.49
N LYS A 161 14.85 2.95 5.67
CA LYS A 161 13.61 2.34 6.18
C LYS A 161 12.67 3.42 6.69
N SER A 162 11.95 4.07 5.78
CA SER A 162 10.98 5.13 6.09
C SER A 162 9.66 4.89 5.34
N LEU A 163 8.55 5.41 5.89
CA LEU A 163 7.26 5.36 5.20
C LEU A 163 7.24 6.39 4.07
N HIS A 164 6.84 5.93 2.88
CA HIS A 164 6.71 6.73 1.68
C HIS A 164 5.24 6.94 1.36
N GLY A 165 4.91 8.05 0.72
CA GLY A 165 3.54 8.29 0.32
C GLY A 165 3.26 9.61 -0.37
N ARG A 166 2.06 9.69 -0.93
CA ARG A 166 1.50 10.89 -1.55
C ARG A 166 0.00 10.94 -1.27
N PHE A 167 -0.55 12.11 -0.95
CA PHE A 167 -1.95 12.28 -0.50
C PHE A 167 -2.92 12.84 -1.55
N ASN A 168 -2.43 13.09 -2.75
CA ASN A 168 -3.21 13.66 -3.86
C ASN A 168 -3.13 12.78 -5.13
N CYS A 169 -3.15 11.46 -4.94
CA CYS A 169 -3.08 10.49 -6.02
C CYS A 169 -4.43 10.39 -6.76
N PRO A 170 -4.45 10.57 -8.09
CA PRO A 170 -5.63 10.25 -8.91
C PRO A 170 -5.96 8.76 -8.80
N LEU A 171 -7.23 8.45 -8.57
CA LEU A 171 -7.75 7.10 -8.47
C LEU A 171 -8.78 6.85 -9.58
N SER A 172 -8.65 5.70 -10.23
CA SER A 172 -9.63 5.17 -11.18
C SER A 172 -10.12 3.81 -10.66
N GLN A 173 -11.39 3.75 -10.27
CA GLN A 173 -12.01 2.55 -9.71
C GLN A 173 -12.68 1.74 -10.82
N ASN A 174 -12.44 0.42 -10.84
CA ASN A 174 -13.21 -0.52 -11.63
C ASN A 174 -13.88 -1.54 -10.70
N SER A 175 -15.05 -1.17 -10.17
CA SER A 175 -15.76 -1.96 -9.16
C SER A 175 -16.19 -3.35 -9.66
N PHE A 176 -16.38 -3.53 -10.98
CA PHE A 176 -16.67 -4.85 -11.56
C PHE A 176 -15.49 -5.82 -11.41
N LEU A 177 -14.26 -5.30 -11.55
CA LEU A 177 -13.04 -6.06 -11.34
C LEU A 177 -12.60 -6.05 -9.87
N GLY A 178 -13.07 -5.09 -9.06
CA GLY A 178 -12.65 -4.89 -7.67
C GLY A 178 -11.22 -4.36 -7.58
N VAL A 179 -10.83 -3.49 -8.51
CA VAL A 179 -9.47 -2.99 -8.66
C VAL A 179 -9.48 -1.46 -8.77
N ILE A 180 -8.57 -0.82 -8.04
CA ILE A 180 -8.24 0.60 -8.14
C ILE A 180 -6.93 0.74 -8.90
N ALA A 181 -6.90 1.63 -9.89
CA ALA A 181 -5.67 2.08 -10.54
C ALA A 181 -5.31 3.50 -10.10
N SER A 182 -4.01 3.81 -10.04
CA SER A 182 -3.51 5.15 -9.77
C SER A 182 -2.22 5.45 -10.53
N ASP A 183 -2.10 6.67 -11.06
CA ASP A 183 -0.89 7.13 -11.75
C ASP A 183 0.25 7.52 -10.79
N CYS A 184 0.00 7.47 -9.48
CA CYS A 184 1.07 7.54 -8.50
C CYS A 184 1.97 6.30 -8.61
N GLN A 185 3.24 6.52 -8.96
CA GLN A 185 4.16 5.41 -9.16
C GLN A 185 4.46 4.70 -7.84
N VAL A 186 4.25 3.39 -7.85
CA VAL A 186 4.68 2.48 -6.79
C VAL A 186 5.81 1.59 -7.30
N ILE A 187 6.76 1.30 -6.43
CA ILE A 187 7.90 0.42 -6.71
C ILE A 187 7.94 -0.76 -5.74
N GLY A 188 8.91 -1.66 -5.92
CA GLY A 188 9.15 -2.79 -5.05
C GLY A 188 9.13 -2.43 -3.56
N GLY A 189 8.31 -3.16 -2.81
CA GLY A 189 8.09 -3.01 -1.38
C GLY A 189 6.79 -2.31 -0.98
N ASN A 190 6.24 -1.47 -1.88
CA ASN A 190 4.92 -0.86 -1.64
C ASN A 190 3.79 -1.90 -1.67
N SER A 191 4.03 -3.10 -2.21
CA SER A 191 3.10 -4.23 -2.17
C SER A 191 2.56 -4.46 -0.75
N GLY A 192 1.25 -4.62 -0.62
CA GLY A 192 0.53 -4.69 0.65
C GLY A 192 0.28 -3.33 1.33
N GLY A 193 0.79 -2.24 0.76
CA GLY A 193 0.60 -0.88 1.24
C GLY A 193 -0.84 -0.39 1.05
N ALA A 194 -1.14 0.78 1.62
CA ALA A 194 -2.49 1.31 1.72
C ALA A 194 -2.84 2.21 0.54
N VAL A 195 -4.03 1.98 -0.04
CA VAL A 195 -4.78 3.02 -0.74
C VAL A 195 -5.82 3.57 0.23
N LEU A 196 -5.70 4.84 0.57
CA LEU A 196 -6.58 5.53 1.51
C LEU A 196 -7.42 6.57 0.78
N VAL A 197 -8.66 6.75 1.23
CA VAL A 197 -9.52 7.86 0.80
C VAL A 197 -10.05 8.59 2.01
N LYS A 198 -10.36 9.87 1.84
CA LYS A 198 -10.90 10.70 2.91
C LYS A 198 -12.43 10.65 2.87
N GLY A 199 -13.03 9.97 3.84
CA GLY A 199 -14.46 9.94 4.07
C GLY A 199 -14.91 10.96 5.12
N ALA A 200 -16.17 10.89 5.53
CA ALA A 200 -16.76 11.80 6.54
C ALA A 200 -16.08 11.68 7.91
N HIS A 201 -15.56 10.49 8.26
CA HIS A 201 -14.92 10.20 9.54
C HIS A 201 -13.38 10.21 9.46
N GLY A 202 -12.84 10.88 8.44
CA GLY A 202 -11.41 10.94 8.18
C GLY A 202 -10.95 9.90 7.17
N TRP A 203 -9.68 9.55 7.23
CA TRP A 203 -9.08 8.64 6.27
C TRP A 203 -9.42 7.19 6.56
N GLN A 204 -9.72 6.45 5.50
CA GLN A 204 -10.16 5.06 5.55
C GLN A 204 -9.45 4.24 4.48
N LEU A 205 -9.17 2.98 4.77
CA LEU A 205 -8.57 2.03 3.83
C LEU A 205 -9.58 1.66 2.75
N ALA A 206 -9.27 2.02 1.52
CA ALA A 206 -10.06 1.75 0.32
C ALA A 206 -9.53 0.55 -0.47
N GLY A 207 -8.23 0.28 -0.40
CA GLY A 207 -7.62 -0.84 -1.08
C GLY A 207 -6.19 -1.12 -0.66
N VAL A 208 -5.65 -2.20 -1.23
CA VAL A 208 -4.31 -2.74 -0.93
C VAL A 208 -3.49 -2.72 -2.21
N ILE A 209 -2.30 -2.12 -2.19
CA ILE A 209 -1.40 -2.06 -3.36
C ILE A 209 -0.88 -3.47 -3.66
N VAL A 210 -1.00 -3.95 -4.90
CA VAL A 210 -0.64 -5.35 -5.26
C VAL A 210 0.31 -5.44 -6.44
N ALA A 211 0.34 -4.44 -7.32
CA ALA A 211 1.24 -4.45 -8.46
C ALA A 211 1.51 -3.03 -8.97
N SER A 212 2.57 -2.89 -9.78
CA SER A 212 2.76 -1.77 -10.69
C SER A 212 2.63 -2.27 -12.13
N LYS A 213 2.05 -1.45 -13.01
CA LYS A 213 2.09 -1.69 -14.45
C LYS A 213 3.24 -0.89 -15.06
N GLU A 214 4.16 -1.59 -15.72
CA GLU A 214 5.23 -0.97 -16.51
C GLU A 214 4.75 -0.61 -17.93
N PRO A 215 5.32 0.43 -18.57
CA PRO A 215 6.42 1.29 -18.11
C PRO A 215 6.00 2.54 -17.32
N GLU A 216 4.69 2.79 -17.15
CA GLU A 216 4.19 4.02 -16.52
C GLU A 216 4.32 4.02 -14.99
N GLY A 217 4.46 2.83 -14.39
CA GLY A 217 4.51 2.66 -12.94
C GLY A 217 3.14 2.75 -12.26
N THR A 218 2.04 2.72 -13.02
CA THR A 218 0.66 2.81 -12.52
C THR A 218 0.44 1.78 -11.44
N ALA A 219 0.09 2.22 -10.24
CA ALA A 219 -0.26 1.36 -9.14
C ALA A 219 -1.59 0.65 -9.41
N LEU A 220 -1.62 -0.65 -9.14
CA LEU A 220 -2.83 -1.45 -9.08
C LEU A 220 -3.05 -1.87 -7.63
N ALA A 221 -4.28 -1.71 -7.17
CA ALA A 221 -4.70 -2.08 -5.84
C ALA A 221 -6.01 -2.86 -5.87
N VAL A 222 -6.18 -3.79 -4.93
CA VAL A 222 -7.45 -4.50 -4.74
C VAL A 222 -8.33 -3.73 -3.79
N GLU A 223 -9.59 -3.54 -4.15
CA GLU A 223 -10.59 -2.86 -3.34
C GLU A 223 -10.90 -3.66 -2.06
N VAL A 224 -11.26 -2.93 -0.99
CA VAL A 224 -11.79 -3.55 0.22
C VAL A 224 -13.12 -4.22 -0.09
N ASN A 225 -13.13 -5.57 0.01
CA ASN A 225 -14.29 -6.41 -0.26
C ASN A 225 -14.89 -7.03 1.02
N ASP A 226 -15.99 -7.76 0.87
CA ASP A 226 -16.71 -8.36 2.00
C ASP A 226 -15.91 -9.42 2.75
N TRP A 227 -14.99 -10.11 2.08
CA TRP A 227 -14.09 -11.05 2.74
C TRP A 227 -13.16 -10.34 3.73
N LEU A 228 -12.57 -9.20 3.35
CA LEU A 228 -11.79 -8.37 4.28
C LEU A 228 -12.65 -7.82 5.41
N ARG A 229 -13.86 -7.34 5.11
CA ARG A 229 -14.80 -6.83 6.12
C ARG A 229 -15.15 -7.88 7.16
N GLY A 230 -15.37 -9.12 6.72
CA GLY A 230 -15.62 -10.26 7.62
C GLY A 230 -14.47 -10.48 8.60
N HIS A 231 -13.23 -10.57 8.10
CA HIS A 231 -12.05 -10.73 8.97
C HIS A 231 -11.86 -9.57 9.96
N VAL A 232 -12.08 -8.33 9.51
CA VAL A 232 -12.00 -7.15 10.38
C VAL A 232 -13.09 -7.16 11.44
N SER A 233 -14.33 -7.53 11.09
CA SER A 233 -15.42 -7.68 12.06
C SER A 233 -15.09 -8.70 13.14
N GLU A 234 -14.58 -9.87 12.74
CA GLU A 234 -14.17 -10.91 13.69
C GLU A 234 -13.00 -10.48 14.58
N ALA A 235 -12.06 -9.68 14.06
CA ALA A 235 -10.97 -9.13 14.88
C ALA A 235 -11.48 -8.18 15.97
N TRP A 236 -12.45 -7.31 15.65
CA TRP A 236 -13.04 -6.42 16.64
C TRP A 236 -13.90 -7.16 17.66
N LYS A 237 -14.60 -8.24 17.27
CA LYS A 237 -15.31 -9.11 18.21
C LYS A 237 -14.36 -9.78 19.20
N ARG A 238 -13.23 -10.31 18.72
CA ARG A 238 -12.20 -10.89 19.58
C ARG A 238 -11.67 -9.87 20.59
N GLU A 239 -11.42 -8.64 20.14
CA GLU A 239 -10.96 -7.58 21.03
C GLU A 239 -11.99 -7.23 22.11
N ALA A 240 -13.25 -7.04 21.73
CA ALA A 240 -14.32 -6.77 22.67
C ALA A 240 -14.47 -7.88 23.73
N GLN A 241 -14.36 -9.14 23.31
CA GLN A 241 -14.39 -10.29 24.23
C GLN A 241 -13.20 -10.30 25.20
N ARG A 242 -11.99 -9.94 24.75
CA ARG A 242 -10.81 -9.85 25.62
C ARG A 242 -10.99 -8.79 26.70
N LEU A 243 -11.50 -7.62 26.33
CA LEU A 243 -11.76 -6.52 27.27
C LEU A 243 -12.81 -6.93 28.31
N ALA A 244 -13.91 -7.55 27.88
CA ALA A 244 -14.95 -8.03 28.78
C ALA A 244 -14.46 -9.12 29.75
N ASN A 245 -13.46 -9.91 29.38
CA ASN A 245 -12.86 -10.95 30.25
C ASN A 245 -11.77 -10.40 31.17
N SER A 246 -11.38 -9.13 31.02
CA SER A 246 -10.35 -8.47 31.83
C SER A 246 -10.91 -7.56 32.92
N GLU A 247 -12.23 -7.38 32.93
CA GLU A 247 -13.02 -6.69 33.98
C GLU A 247 -13.53 -7.70 35.02
#